data_AF-A0A8I1URM7-F1
#
_entry.id   AF-A0A8I1URM7-F1
#
_cell.length_a   1.000
_cell.length_b   1.000
_cell.length_c   1.000
_cell.angle_alpha   90.00
_cell.angle_beta   90.00
_cell.angle_gamma   90.00
#
_symmetry.space_group_name_H-M   'P 1'
#
loop_
_entity.id
_entity.type
_entity.pdbx_description
1 polymer ?
#
loop_
_entity_poly.entity_id
_entity_poly.type
_entity_poly.pdbx_seq_one_letter_code
_entity_poly.pdbx_strand_id
1 'polypeptide(L)'
;MMRPLIALCMLVLFTASCAIWPAPQSPAQAVYMMKASFLVSLRVADDYAALPRCPAAPLCSDEKVLSAVRASARATQSALDTAEAVVTGPAFQSDDTRAKALAAAQGALDTFSAITAKLEEKS
;
A
#
# COMPACT_ATOMS: atom_id res chain seq x y z
N MET A 1 -34.26 -7.28 34.69
CA MET A 1 -34.22 -6.97 33.25
C MET A 1 -33.08 -5.98 32.99
N MET A 2 -31.85 -6.44 32.71
CA MET A 2 -30.67 -5.57 32.47
C MET A 2 -29.77 -6.15 31.34
N ARG A 3 -30.39 -6.77 30.33
CA ARG A 3 -29.68 -7.46 29.23
C ARG A 3 -29.39 -6.65 27.95
N PRO A 4 -30.00 -5.48 27.65
CA PRO A 4 -29.72 -4.82 26.36
C PRO A 4 -28.51 -3.88 26.37
N LEU A 5 -28.01 -3.46 27.53
CA LEU A 5 -26.91 -2.49 27.62
C LEU A 5 -25.52 -3.07 27.31
N ILE A 6 -25.32 -4.38 27.49
CA ILE A 6 -24.03 -5.03 27.27
C ILE A 6 -23.76 -5.20 25.75
N ALA A 7 -24.80 -5.41 24.95
CA ALA A 7 -24.66 -5.58 23.50
C ALA A 7 -24.29 -4.27 22.78
N LEU A 8 -24.71 -3.11 23.32
CA LEU A 8 -24.41 -1.81 22.71
C LEU A 8 -22.96 -1.38 22.95
N CYS A 9 -22.36 -1.72 24.10
CA CYS A 9 -20.96 -1.40 24.41
C CYS A 9 -19.95 -2.23 23.58
N MET A 10 -20.26 -3.48 23.23
CA MET A 10 -19.37 -4.28 22.37
C MET A 10 -19.33 -3.80 20.92
N LEU A 11 -20.40 -3.16 20.43
CA LEU A 11 -20.46 -2.67 19.05
C LEU A 11 -19.58 -1.43 18.82
N VAL A 12 -19.35 -0.61 19.86
CA VAL A 12 -18.53 0.62 19.78
C VAL A 12 -17.03 0.32 19.84
N LEU A 13 -16.63 -0.78 20.48
CA LEU A 13 -15.22 -1.19 20.57
C LEU A 13 -14.69 -1.80 19.26
N PHE A 14 -15.55 -2.35 18.41
CA PHE A 14 -15.14 -2.94 17.13
C PHE A 14 -14.92 -1.92 16.01
N THR A 15 -15.55 -0.74 16.07
CA THR A 15 -15.38 0.30 15.04
C THR A 15 -14.13 1.17 15.24
N ALA A 16 -13.50 1.13 16.42
CA ALA A 16 -12.26 1.85 16.71
C ALA A 16 -10.99 1.12 16.23
N SER A 17 -11.09 -0.11 15.73
CA SER A 17 -9.93 -0.95 15.42
C SER A 17 -9.27 -0.67 14.06
N CYS A 18 -9.79 0.24 13.24
CA CYS A 18 -9.21 0.57 11.93
C CYS A 18 -8.22 1.75 11.93
N ALA A 19 -7.89 2.36 13.08
CA ALA A 19 -7.05 3.56 13.16
C ALA A 19 -5.85 3.44 14.12
N ILE A 20 -5.27 2.25 14.27
CA ILE A 20 -4.24 2.01 15.31
C ILE A 20 -2.85 2.53 14.89
N TRP A 21 -2.68 3.06 13.68
CA TRP A 21 -1.39 3.63 13.28
C TRP A 21 -1.37 5.13 13.55
N PRO A 22 -0.48 5.61 14.45
CA PRO A 22 -0.34 7.04 14.67
C PRO A 22 0.06 7.72 13.36
N ALA A 23 -0.49 8.91 13.12
CA ALA A 23 -0.07 9.72 11.98
C ALA A 23 1.46 9.91 12.01
N PRO A 24 2.14 9.87 10.85
CA PRO A 24 3.58 10.02 10.81
C PRO A 24 3.99 11.38 11.39
N GLN A 25 4.94 11.35 12.32
CA GLN A 25 5.45 12.52 13.03
C GLN A 25 6.60 13.20 12.27
N SER A 26 7.11 12.57 11.22
CA SER A 26 8.13 13.15 10.33
C SER A 26 7.96 12.68 8.87
N PRO A 27 8.47 13.45 7.89
CA PRO A 27 8.52 13.03 6.49
C PRO A 27 9.21 11.68 6.27
N ALA A 28 10.30 11.41 7.00
CA ALA A 28 11.01 10.14 6.92
C ALA A 28 10.15 8.97 7.43
N GLN A 29 9.40 9.18 8.52
CA GLN A 29 8.46 8.18 9.03
C GLN A 29 7.33 7.91 8.03
N ALA A 30 6.84 8.95 7.33
CA ALA A 30 5.85 8.77 6.28
C ALA A 30 6.36 7.87 5.15
N VAL A 31 7.59 8.10 4.66
CA VAL A 31 8.21 7.22 3.64
C VAL A 31 8.36 5.78 4.15
N TYR A 32 8.78 5.61 5.40
CA TYR A 32 8.89 4.28 6.00
C TYR A 32 7.55 3.53 6.03
N MET A 33 6.46 4.20 6.45
CA MET A 33 5.11 3.62 6.44
C MET A 33 4.62 3.29 5.02
N MET A 34 4.92 4.16 4.05
CA MET A 34 4.61 3.90 2.64
C MET A 34 5.38 2.68 2.09
N LYS A 35 6.66 2.53 2.43
CA LYS A 35 7.47 1.35 2.05
C LYS A 35 6.91 0.06 2.67
N ALA A 36 6.48 0.10 3.93
CA ALA A 36 5.83 -1.05 4.56
C ALA A 36 4.53 -1.44 3.82
N SER A 37 3.71 -0.46 3.46
CA SER A 37 2.48 -0.68 2.70
C SER A 37 2.76 -1.21 1.29
N PHE A 38 3.81 -0.71 0.64
CA PHE A 38 4.26 -1.21 -0.66
C PHE A 38 4.61 -2.70 -0.62
N LEU A 39 5.29 -3.17 0.44
CA LEU A 39 5.61 -4.58 0.61
C LEU A 39 4.37 -5.47 0.75
N VAL A 40 3.31 -4.96 1.39
CA VAL A 40 2.02 -5.68 1.48
C VAL A 40 1.42 -5.86 0.08
N SER A 41 1.35 -4.78 -0.71
CA SER A 41 0.84 -4.84 -2.09
C SER A 41 1.72 -5.71 -2.99
N LEU A 42 3.06 -5.69 -2.78
CA LEU A 42 3.98 -6.55 -3.53
C LEU A 42 3.72 -8.03 -3.26
N ARG A 43 3.41 -8.37 -2.01
CA ARG A 43 3.13 -9.75 -1.63
C ARG A 43 1.93 -10.31 -2.40
N VAL A 44 0.86 -9.52 -2.54
CA VAL A 44 -0.31 -9.87 -3.36
C VAL A 44 0.08 -10.10 -4.82
N ALA A 45 0.93 -9.24 -5.38
CA ALA A 45 1.43 -9.40 -6.75
C ALA A 45 2.26 -10.69 -6.91
N ASP A 46 3.08 -11.04 -5.93
CA ASP A 46 3.88 -12.27 -5.91
C ASP A 46 2.99 -13.51 -5.80
N ASP A 47 1.96 -13.47 -4.94
CA ASP A 47 1.00 -14.55 -4.79
C ASP A 47 0.20 -14.77 -6.09
N TYR A 48 -0.21 -13.70 -6.78
CA TYR A 48 -0.81 -13.79 -8.12
C TYR A 48 0.17 -14.37 -9.15
N ALA A 49 1.45 -13.99 -9.12
CA ALA A 49 2.48 -14.50 -10.02
C ALA A 49 2.80 -15.99 -9.81
N ALA A 50 2.55 -16.51 -8.61
CA ALA A 50 2.74 -17.92 -8.28
C ALA A 50 1.63 -18.84 -8.83
N LEU A 51 0.51 -18.27 -9.29
CA LEU A 51 -0.59 -19.04 -9.89
C LEU A 51 -0.15 -19.69 -11.23
N PRO A 52 -0.74 -20.85 -11.61
CA PRO A 52 -0.55 -21.45 -12.92
C PRO A 52 -0.86 -20.46 -14.06
N ARG A 53 -0.19 -20.58 -15.21
CA ARG A 53 -0.44 -19.65 -16.32
C ARG A 53 -1.77 -19.89 -17.02
N CYS A 54 -2.49 -18.84 -17.40
CA CYS A 54 -3.74 -19.01 -18.12
C CYS A 54 -3.52 -19.62 -19.52
N PRO A 55 -4.43 -20.50 -20.01
CA PRO A 55 -5.66 -20.98 -19.36
C PRO A 55 -5.49 -22.33 -18.62
N ALA A 56 -4.32 -22.65 -18.05
CA ALA A 56 -4.05 -23.97 -17.47
C ALA A 56 -4.90 -24.33 -16.24
N ALA A 57 -5.53 -23.35 -15.59
CA ALA A 57 -6.42 -23.54 -14.44
C ALA A 57 -7.51 -22.43 -14.40
N PRO A 58 -8.64 -22.66 -13.68
CA PRO A 58 -9.67 -21.63 -13.50
C PRO A 58 -9.16 -20.37 -12.80
N LEU A 59 -8.26 -20.54 -11.83
CA LEU A 59 -7.48 -19.48 -11.20
C LEU A 59 -6.08 -19.52 -11.79
N CYS A 60 -5.72 -18.47 -12.51
CA CYS A 60 -4.50 -18.44 -13.28
C CYS A 60 -3.93 -17.03 -13.44
N SER A 61 -2.63 -16.94 -13.70
CA SER A 61 -1.93 -15.70 -13.96
C SER A 61 -1.79 -15.40 -15.45
N ASP A 62 -2.13 -14.17 -15.83
CA ASP A 62 -1.96 -13.64 -17.19
C ASP A 62 -0.63 -12.85 -17.29
N GLU A 63 0.21 -13.14 -18.29
CA GLU A 63 1.51 -12.49 -18.43
C GLU A 63 1.41 -10.99 -18.76
N LYS A 64 0.38 -10.55 -19.48
CA LYS A 64 0.17 -9.11 -19.71
C LYS A 64 -0.16 -8.41 -18.40
N VAL A 65 -1.01 -9.01 -17.57
CA VAL A 65 -1.31 -8.50 -16.23
C VAL A 65 -0.03 -8.45 -15.38
N LEU A 66 0.76 -9.53 -15.33
CA LEU A 66 2.03 -9.54 -14.60
C LEU A 66 3.02 -8.50 -15.11
N SER A 67 3.10 -8.28 -16.43
CA SER A 67 3.99 -7.27 -16.99
C SER A 67 3.61 -5.86 -16.55
N ALA A 68 2.31 -5.55 -16.52
CA ALA A 68 1.79 -4.25 -16.06
C ALA A 68 2.00 -4.08 -14.54
N VAL A 69 1.75 -5.13 -13.76
CA VAL A 69 1.99 -5.15 -12.31
C VAL A 69 3.46 -4.91 -12.00
N ARG A 70 4.39 -5.61 -12.68
CA ARG A 70 5.84 -5.41 -12.52
C ARG A 70 6.29 -4.00 -12.92
N ALA A 71 5.71 -3.44 -13.98
CA ALA A 71 6.02 -2.07 -14.41
C ALA A 71 5.57 -1.05 -13.35
N SER A 72 4.36 -1.23 -12.81
CA SER A 72 3.83 -0.40 -11.73
C SER A 72 4.67 -0.52 -10.46
N ALA A 73 5.01 -1.75 -10.04
CA ALA A 73 5.86 -1.98 -8.86
C ALA A 73 7.20 -1.25 -8.94
N ARG A 74 7.88 -1.29 -10.10
CA ARG A 74 9.13 -0.56 -10.31
C ARG A 74 8.97 0.96 -10.24
N ALA A 75 7.89 1.48 -10.82
CA ALA A 75 7.60 2.91 -10.76
C ALA A 75 7.34 3.37 -9.31
N THR A 76 6.55 2.61 -8.55
CA THR A 76 6.28 2.89 -7.13
C THR A 76 7.53 2.80 -6.28
N GLN A 77 8.37 1.76 -6.48
CA GLN A 77 9.64 1.66 -5.77
C GLN A 77 10.55 2.87 -6.07
N SER A 78 10.69 3.25 -7.34
CA SER A 78 11.48 4.42 -7.72
C SER A 78 10.97 5.71 -7.09
N ALA A 79 9.65 5.89 -6.97
CA ALA A 79 9.05 7.05 -6.32
C ALA A 79 9.33 7.05 -4.80
N LEU A 80 9.24 5.89 -4.15
CA LEU A 80 9.54 5.74 -2.71
C LEU A 80 11.02 6.00 -2.42
N ASP A 81 11.93 5.48 -3.24
CA ASP A 81 13.37 5.70 -3.10
C ASP A 81 13.73 7.17 -3.33
N THR A 82 13.07 7.82 -4.29
CA THR A 82 13.21 9.27 -4.51
C THR A 82 12.71 10.08 -3.31
N ALA A 83 11.53 9.73 -2.77
CA ALA A 83 11.01 10.41 -1.59
C ALA A 83 11.92 10.22 -0.38
N GLU A 84 12.47 9.02 -0.16
CA GLU A 84 13.46 8.77 0.89
C GLU A 84 14.70 9.66 0.72
N ALA A 85 15.27 9.71 -0.49
CA ALA A 85 16.44 10.54 -0.78
C ALA A 85 16.16 12.03 -0.53
N VAL A 86 14.95 12.51 -0.86
CA VAL A 86 14.54 13.91 -0.61
C VAL A 86 14.34 14.19 0.88
N VAL A 87 13.67 13.32 1.63
CA VAL A 87 13.36 13.59 3.04
C VAL A 87 14.56 13.40 3.97
N THR A 88 15.53 12.57 3.57
CA THR A 88 16.78 12.35 4.32
C THR A 88 17.95 13.22 3.83
N GLY A 89 17.86 13.72 2.60
CA GLY A 89 18.93 14.48 1.96
C GLY A 89 19.13 15.88 2.57
N PRO A 90 20.37 16.26 2.92
CA PRO A 90 20.65 17.59 3.48
C PRO A 90 20.47 18.73 2.47
N ALA A 91 20.46 18.42 1.17
CA ALA A 91 20.26 19.38 0.08
C ALA A 91 18.80 19.82 -0.09
N PHE A 92 17.83 19.04 0.40
CA PHE A 92 16.40 19.30 0.23
C PHE A 92 15.78 19.68 1.58
N GLN A 93 16.00 20.93 2.00
CA GLN A 93 15.46 21.45 3.28
C GLN A 93 14.14 22.19 3.14
N SER A 94 13.69 22.44 1.90
CA SER A 94 12.39 23.06 1.64
C SER A 94 11.26 22.08 1.98
N ASP A 95 10.37 22.49 2.88
CA ASP A 95 9.18 21.72 3.24
C ASP A 95 8.26 21.46 2.03
N ASP A 96 8.16 22.41 1.10
CA ASP A 96 7.39 22.23 -0.15
C ASP A 96 7.98 21.12 -1.04
N THR A 97 9.31 21.06 -1.15
CA THR A 97 9.98 20.00 -1.93
C THR A 97 9.76 18.63 -1.30
N ARG A 98 9.89 18.54 0.03
CA ARG A 98 9.62 17.31 0.79
C ARG A 98 8.16 16.88 0.67
N ALA A 99 7.21 17.80 0.79
CA ALA A 99 5.78 17.53 0.65
C ALA A 99 5.41 17.03 -0.75
N LYS A 100 5.96 17.62 -1.81
CA LYS A 100 5.74 17.17 -3.19
C LYS A 100 6.30 15.77 -3.45
N ALA A 101 7.49 15.48 -2.94
CA ALA A 101 8.08 14.16 -3.04
C ALA A 101 7.25 13.09 -2.32
N LEU A 102 6.76 13.40 -1.12
CA LEU A 102 5.83 12.53 -0.39
C LEU A 102 4.52 12.31 -1.14
N ALA A 103 3.91 13.37 -1.68
CA ALA A 103 2.65 13.26 -2.43
C ALA A 103 2.80 12.41 -3.69
N ALA A 104 3.93 12.54 -4.40
CA ALA A 104 4.23 11.72 -5.57
C ALA A 104 4.40 10.24 -5.21
N ALA A 105 5.13 9.94 -4.12
CA ALA A 105 5.29 8.59 -3.62
C ALA A 105 3.96 7.97 -3.16
N GLN A 106 3.13 8.75 -2.45
CA GLN A 106 1.80 8.30 -2.03
C GLN A 106 0.91 8.00 -3.23
N GLY A 107 0.86 8.87 -4.24
CA GLY A 107 0.06 8.62 -5.45
C GLY A 107 0.50 7.38 -6.23
N ALA A 108 1.80 7.11 -6.29
CA ALA A 108 2.34 5.89 -6.90
C ALA A 108 1.98 4.64 -6.07
N LEU A 109 2.00 4.74 -4.74
CA LEU A 109 1.59 3.67 -3.84
C LEU A 109 0.09 3.38 -3.96
N ASP A 110 -0.75 4.41 -3.97
CA ASP A 110 -2.21 4.29 -4.11
C ASP A 110 -2.56 3.59 -5.43
N THR A 111 -1.90 3.99 -6.52
CA THR A 111 -2.08 3.37 -7.84
C THR A 111 -1.68 1.90 -7.83
N PHE A 112 -0.51 1.56 -7.26
CA PHE A 112 -0.07 0.17 -7.20
C PHE A 112 -0.98 -0.68 -6.31
N SER A 113 -1.41 -0.14 -5.17
CA SER A 113 -2.32 -0.81 -4.23
C SER A 113 -3.70 -1.05 -4.86
N ALA A 114 -4.20 -0.11 -5.65
CA ALA A 114 -5.44 -0.29 -6.41
C ALA A 114 -5.29 -1.39 -7.47
N ILE A 115 -4.15 -1.50 -8.15
CA ILE A 115 -3.87 -2.59 -9.11
C ILE A 115 -3.86 -3.93 -8.39
N THR A 116 -3.18 -4.04 -7.24
CA THR A 116 -3.04 -5.31 -6.51
C THR A 116 -4.34 -5.75 -5.84
N ALA A 117 -5.17 -4.83 -5.35
CA ALA A 117 -6.51 -5.14 -4.86
C ALA A 117 -7.40 -5.79 -5.95
N LYS A 118 -7.21 -5.40 -7.22
CA LYS A 118 -7.88 -6.04 -8.36
C LYS A 118 -7.35 -7.43 -8.70
N LEU A 119 -6.17 -7.80 -8.20
CA LEU A 119 -5.65 -9.17 -8.30
C LEU A 119 -6.31 -10.07 -7.26
N GLU A 120 -6.51 -9.59 -6.02
CA GLU A 120 -7.19 -10.35 -4.96
C GLU A 120 -8.62 -10.75 -5.35
N GLU A 121 -9.34 -9.88 -6.08
CA GLU A 121 -10.68 -10.20 -6.62
C GLU A 121 -10.65 -11.31 -7.69
N LYS A 122 -9.49 -11.62 -8.26
CA LYS A 122 -9.32 -12.54 -9.42
C LYS A 122 -8.51 -13.81 -9.10
N SER A 123 -7.82 -13.84 -7.97
CA SER A 123 -7.08 -14.97 -7.41
C SER A 123 -7.95 -15.83 -6.51
#